data_AF-A0A450U4L2-F1
#
_entry.id   AF-A0A450U4L2-F1
#
_cell.length_a   1.000
_cell.length_b   1.000
_cell.length_c   1.000
_cell.angle_alpha   90.00
_cell.angle_beta   90.00
_cell.angle_gamma   90.00
#
_symmetry.space_group_name_H-M   'P 1'
#
loop_
_entity.id
_entity.type
_entity.pdbx_description
1 polymer ?
#
loop_
_entity_poly.entity_id
_entity_poly.type
_entity_poly.pdbx_seq_one_letter_code
_entity_poly.pdbx_strand_id
1 'polypeptide(L)'
;QRVEICLRAQEGLAELEPDPNKRIKYIDFILQYANLNESEQAQYEQRLQQSSYREAIMGPVQQAIENSLQQGIQQGVQQGVQQGVQQGEHKKAVEVAKTALDEGMEIGIVSKISGLSEEEIRKLLIH
;
A
#
# COMPACT_ATOMS: atom_id res chain seq x y z
N GLN A 1 -36.36 -0.70 -9.92
CA GLN A 1 -36.11 0.44 -10.83
C GLN A 1 -34.68 0.96 -10.74
N ARG A 2 -34.14 1.30 -9.55
CA ARG A 2 -32.77 1.82 -9.41
C ARG A 2 -31.66 0.85 -9.82
N VAL A 3 -31.76 -0.41 -9.41
CA VAL A 3 -30.82 -1.48 -9.81
C VAL A 3 -30.68 -1.59 -11.33
N GLU A 4 -31.79 -1.53 -12.04
CA GLU A 4 -31.81 -1.63 -13.50
C GLU A 4 -31.22 -0.39 -14.17
N ILE A 5 -31.55 0.81 -13.68
CA ILE A 5 -30.97 2.06 -14.17
C ILE A 5 -29.44 2.06 -13.98
N CYS A 6 -28.97 1.63 -12.80
CA CYS A 6 -27.55 1.53 -12.47
C CYS A 6 -26.83 0.60 -13.45
N LEU A 7 -27.34 -0.62 -13.65
CA LEU A 7 -26.73 -1.59 -14.54
C LEU A 7 -26.70 -1.09 -15.99
N ARG A 8 -27.82 -0.56 -16.51
CA ARG A 8 -27.87 -0.01 -17.88
C ARG A 8 -26.91 1.16 -18.08
N ALA A 9 -26.74 2.01 -17.06
CA ALA A 9 -25.78 3.12 -17.12
C ALA A 9 -24.34 2.61 -17.25
N GLN A 10 -23.98 1.56 -16.53
CA GLN A 10 -22.65 0.96 -16.62
C GLN A 10 -22.44 0.18 -17.92
N GLU A 11 -23.47 -0.48 -18.44
CA GLU A 11 -23.43 -1.14 -19.75
C GLU A 11 -23.18 -0.11 -20.86
N GLY A 12 -23.94 0.99 -20.89
CA GLY A 12 -23.71 2.08 -21.83
C GLY A 12 -22.33 2.73 -21.66
N LEU A 13 -21.85 2.90 -20.42
CA LEU A 13 -20.50 3.37 -20.16
C LEU A 13 -19.42 2.44 -20.73
N ALA A 14 -19.60 1.12 -20.60
CA ALA A 14 -18.68 0.13 -21.14
C ALA A 14 -18.61 0.16 -22.68
N GLU A 15 -19.69 0.56 -23.35
CA GLU A 15 -19.72 0.75 -24.81
C GLU A 15 -19.11 2.07 -25.26
N LEU A 16 -19.43 3.16 -24.55
CA LEU A 16 -19.18 4.51 -25.04
C LEU A 16 -17.83 5.10 -24.65
N GLU A 17 -17.27 4.70 -23.51
CA GLU A 17 -15.99 5.22 -23.02
C GLU A 17 -14.88 4.20 -23.26
N PRO A 18 -13.88 4.41 -24.12
CA PRO A 18 -12.82 3.43 -24.32
C PRO A 18 -11.76 3.40 -23.21
N ASP A 19 -11.62 4.46 -22.40
CA ASP A 19 -10.57 4.55 -21.37
C ASP A 19 -10.98 3.81 -20.09
N PRO A 20 -10.28 2.72 -19.70
CA PRO A 20 -10.61 1.96 -18.50
C PRO A 20 -10.49 2.78 -17.22
N ASN A 21 -9.59 3.77 -17.15
CA ASN A 21 -9.44 4.62 -15.97
C ASN A 21 -10.63 5.56 -15.79
N LYS A 22 -11.19 6.05 -16.89
CA LYS A 22 -12.43 6.85 -16.85
C LYS A 22 -13.62 5.97 -16.52
N ARG A 23 -13.71 4.76 -17.08
CA ARG A 23 -14.74 3.78 -16.71
C ARG A 23 -14.77 3.53 -15.21
N ILE A 24 -13.63 3.22 -14.59
CA ILE A 24 -13.54 2.97 -13.15
C ILE A 24 -14.09 4.16 -12.35
N LYS A 25 -13.66 5.39 -12.68
CA LYS A 25 -14.13 6.60 -12.01
C LYS A 25 -15.64 6.80 -12.15
N TYR A 26 -16.18 6.62 -13.36
CA TYR A 26 -17.61 6.81 -13.60
C TYR A 26 -18.47 5.67 -13.04
N ILE A 27 -17.98 4.43 -13.01
CA ILE A 27 -18.64 3.31 -12.33
C ILE A 27 -18.82 3.64 -10.84
N ASP A 28 -17.79 4.15 -10.17
CA ASP A 28 -17.85 4.56 -8.76
C ASP A 28 -18.91 5.65 -8.53
N PHE A 29 -18.92 6.70 -9.36
CA PHE A 29 -19.96 7.72 -9.31
C PHE A 29 -21.36 7.14 -9.54
N ILE A 30 -21.54 6.28 -10.55
CA ILE A 30 -22.86 5.67 -10.83
C ILE A 30 -23.35 4.89 -9.61
N LEU A 31 -22.49 4.10 -8.97
CA LEU A 31 -22.84 3.33 -7.78
C LEU A 31 -23.19 4.24 -6.60
N GLN A 32 -22.40 5.30 -6.37
CA GLN A 32 -22.64 6.26 -5.29
C GLN A 32 -23.99 6.98 -5.45
N TYR A 33 -24.29 7.48 -6.65
CA TYR A 33 -25.55 8.19 -6.92
C TYR A 33 -26.75 7.25 -7.03
N ALA A 34 -26.55 5.99 -7.41
CA ALA A 34 -27.62 4.99 -7.39
C ALA A 34 -28.14 4.76 -5.96
N ASN A 35 -27.28 4.96 -4.94
CA ASN A 35 -27.59 4.88 -3.52
C ASN A 35 -28.44 3.64 -3.19
N LEU A 36 -27.96 2.48 -3.67
CA LEU A 36 -28.62 1.19 -3.52
C LEU A 36 -28.53 0.78 -2.05
N ASN A 37 -29.63 0.29 -1.49
CA ASN A 37 -29.57 -0.38 -0.19
C ASN A 37 -29.01 -1.80 -0.31
N GLU A 38 -28.76 -2.48 0.80
CA GLU A 38 -28.18 -3.83 0.82
C GLU A 38 -28.93 -4.84 -0.07
N SER A 39 -30.27 -4.84 -0.04
CA SER A 39 -31.08 -5.75 -0.86
C SER A 39 -30.95 -5.43 -2.36
N GLU A 40 -30.94 -4.15 -2.72
CA GLU A 40 -30.74 -3.71 -4.09
C GLU A 40 -29.32 -3.97 -4.57
N GLN A 41 -28.32 -3.85 -3.70
CA GLN A 41 -26.94 -4.16 -4.00
C GLN A 41 -26.76 -5.65 -4.30
N ALA A 42 -27.34 -6.53 -3.49
CA ALA A 42 -27.37 -7.97 -3.76
C ALA A 42 -28.07 -8.31 -5.09
N GLN A 43 -29.19 -7.63 -5.39
CA GLN A 43 -29.90 -7.80 -6.68
C GLN A 43 -29.06 -7.30 -7.86
N TYR A 44 -28.35 -6.18 -7.70
CA TYR A 44 -27.44 -5.64 -8.70
C TYR A 44 -26.30 -6.62 -8.99
N GLU A 45 -25.66 -7.16 -7.95
CA GLU A 45 -24.58 -8.15 -8.09
C GLU A 45 -25.05 -9.40 -8.82
N GLN A 46 -26.23 -9.92 -8.46
CA GLN A 46 -26.81 -11.07 -9.15
C GLN A 46 -27.07 -10.79 -10.65
N ARG A 47 -27.59 -9.61 -10.99
CA ARG A 47 -27.84 -9.23 -12.39
C ARG A 47 -26.54 -9.00 -13.16
N LEU A 48 -25.56 -8.36 -12.54
CA LEU A 48 -24.25 -8.13 -13.13
C LEU A 48 -23.54 -9.46 -13.43
N GLN A 49 -23.67 -10.47 -12.56
CA GLN A 49 -23.16 -11.82 -12.82
C GLN A 49 -23.74 -12.44 -14.09
N GLN A 50 -24.98 -12.10 -14.44
CA GLN A 50 -25.68 -12.61 -15.62
C GLN A 50 -25.53 -11.71 -16.86
N SER A 51 -24.97 -10.50 -16.72
CA SER A 51 -24.82 -9.55 -17.84
C SER A 51 -23.65 -9.95 -18.75
N SER A 52 -23.87 -9.83 -20.06
CA SER A 52 -22.81 -9.99 -21.07
C SER A 52 -21.71 -8.93 -20.97
N TYR A 53 -21.98 -7.80 -20.32
CA TYR A 53 -21.02 -6.70 -20.12
C TYR A 53 -20.19 -6.85 -18.86
N ARG A 54 -20.40 -7.92 -18.08
CA ARG A 54 -19.72 -8.15 -16.80
C ARG A 54 -18.21 -7.93 -16.90
N GLU A 55 -17.56 -8.52 -17.91
CA GLU A 55 -16.12 -8.41 -18.07
C GLU A 55 -15.69 -6.98 -18.43
N ALA A 56 -16.45 -6.29 -19.28
CA ALA A 56 -16.15 -4.91 -19.67
C ALA A 56 -16.33 -3.91 -18.52
N ILE A 57 -17.22 -4.22 -17.56
CA ILE A 57 -17.47 -3.43 -16.34
C ILE A 57 -16.46 -3.77 -15.25
N MET A 58 -16.28 -5.06 -14.94
CA MET A 58 -15.49 -5.52 -13.79
C MET A 58 -14.01 -5.73 -14.08
N GLY A 59 -13.62 -6.03 -15.32
CA GLY A 59 -12.22 -6.28 -15.69
C GLY A 59 -11.29 -5.12 -15.31
N PRO A 60 -11.59 -3.86 -15.72
CA PRO A 60 -10.80 -2.70 -15.32
C PRO A 60 -10.73 -2.50 -13.80
N VAL A 61 -11.85 -2.71 -13.09
CA VAL A 61 -11.93 -2.56 -11.63
C VAL A 61 -11.04 -3.61 -10.95
N GLN A 62 -11.12 -4.86 -11.39
CA GLN A 62 -10.32 -5.98 -10.87
C GLN A 62 -8.82 -5.72 -11.10
N GLN A 63 -8.44 -5.30 -12.30
CA GLN A 63 -7.05 -4.95 -12.61
C GLN A 63 -6.53 -3.79 -11.75
N ALA A 64 -7.36 -2.77 -11.50
CA ALA A 64 -6.98 -1.66 -10.63
C ALA A 64 -6.76 -2.11 -9.18
N ILE A 65 -7.61 -2.99 -8.66
CA ILE A 65 -7.46 -3.58 -7.32
C ILE A 65 -6.16 -4.39 -7.25
N GLU A 66 -5.91 -5.27 -8.20
CA GLU A 66 -4.69 -6.10 -8.24
C GLU A 66 -3.43 -5.24 -8.32
N ASN A 67 -3.40 -4.26 -9.21
CA ASN A 67 -2.26 -3.35 -9.37
C ASN A 67 -2.01 -2.54 -8.10
N SER A 68 -3.06 -1.99 -7.48
CA SER A 68 -2.94 -1.18 -6.26
C SER A 68 -2.48 -2.02 -5.06
N LEU A 69 -2.96 -3.25 -4.94
CA LEU A 69 -2.52 -4.20 -3.92
C LEU A 69 -1.05 -4.56 -4.10
N GLN A 70 -0.64 -4.89 -5.34
CA GLN A 70 0.75 -5.21 -5.65
C GLN A 70 1.68 -4.03 -5.34
N GLN A 71 1.30 -2.81 -5.74
CA GLN A 71 2.06 -1.61 -5.42
C GLN A 71 2.18 -1.38 -3.90
N GLY A 72 1.09 -1.53 -3.17
CA GLY A 72 1.09 -1.40 -1.70
C GLY A 72 2.00 -2.42 -1.02
N ILE A 73 1.95 -3.69 -1.45
CA ILE A 73 2.83 -4.75 -0.95
C ILE A 73 4.29 -4.41 -1.26
N GLN A 74 4.59 -4.02 -2.50
CA GLN A 74 5.96 -3.70 -2.92
C GLN A 74 6.53 -2.53 -2.10
N GLN A 75 5.76 -1.46 -1.92
CA GLN A 75 6.15 -0.32 -1.10
C GLN A 75 6.37 -0.73 0.35
N GLY A 76 5.46 -1.52 0.93
CA GLY A 76 5.58 -2.00 2.30
C GLY A 76 6.83 -2.87 2.52
N VAL A 77 7.10 -3.79 1.59
CA VAL A 77 8.32 -4.62 1.63
C VAL A 77 9.57 -3.76 1.50
N GLN A 78 9.60 -2.81 0.57
CA GLN A 78 10.76 -1.94 0.37
C GLN A 78 11.05 -1.10 1.62
N GLN A 79 10.03 -0.48 2.21
CA GLN A 79 10.16 0.29 3.45
C GLN A 79 10.62 -0.60 4.61
N GLY A 80 10.03 -1.79 4.75
CA GLY A 80 10.40 -2.74 5.80
C GLY A 80 11.84 -3.20 5.69
N VAL A 81 12.32 -3.52 4.48
CA VAL A 81 13.72 -3.89 4.23
C VAL A 81 14.66 -2.72 4.55
N GLN A 82 14.35 -1.51 4.08
CA GLN A 82 15.18 -0.34 4.33
C GLN A 82 15.30 -0.02 5.83
N GLN A 83 14.18 -0.04 6.55
CA GLN A 83 14.16 0.16 8.00
C GLN A 83 14.92 -0.97 8.72
N GLY A 84 14.74 -2.22 8.29
CA GLY A 84 15.44 -3.37 8.85
C GLY A 84 16.95 -3.29 8.70
N VAL A 85 17.44 -2.88 7.51
CA VAL A 85 18.87 -2.67 7.25
C VAL A 85 19.42 -1.56 8.13
N GLN A 86 18.79 -0.39 8.17
CA GLN A 86 19.26 0.74 8.99
C GLN A 86 19.27 0.40 10.49
N GLN A 87 18.23 -0.26 10.99
CA GLN A 87 18.19 -0.71 12.39
C GLN A 87 19.27 -1.77 12.67
N GLY A 88 19.53 -2.67 11.73
CA GLY A 88 20.59 -3.68 11.85
C GLY A 88 21.98 -3.06 11.89
N GLU A 89 22.28 -2.15 10.96
CA GLU A 89 23.54 -1.41 10.90
C GLU A 89 23.77 -0.61 12.18
N HIS A 90 22.75 0.11 12.65
CA HIS A 90 22.86 0.89 13.90
C HIS A 90 23.03 -0.01 15.13
N LYS A 91 22.28 -1.11 15.24
CA LYS A 91 22.49 -2.09 16.32
C LYS A 91 23.90 -2.64 16.32
N LYS A 92 24.43 -2.98 15.13
CA LYS A 92 25.80 -3.47 15.01
C LYS A 92 26.83 -2.41 15.41
N ALA A 93 26.63 -1.16 14.99
CA ALA A 93 27.46 -0.04 15.39
C ALA A 93 27.49 0.14 16.92
N VAL A 94 26.32 0.05 17.58
CA VAL A 94 26.21 0.11 19.04
C VAL A 94 26.92 -1.06 19.72
N GLU A 95 26.78 -2.29 19.23
CA GLU A 95 27.51 -3.45 19.76
C GLU A 95 29.02 -3.27 19.68
N VAL A 96 29.53 -2.86 18.51
CA VAL A 96 30.96 -2.59 18.31
C VAL A 96 31.44 -1.49 19.25
N ALA A 97 30.66 -0.42 19.40
CA ALA A 97 31.01 0.68 20.29
C ALA A 97 31.11 0.22 21.75
N LYS A 98 30.16 -0.59 22.22
CA LYS A 98 30.18 -1.15 23.58
C LYS A 98 31.41 -2.03 23.82
N THR A 99 31.68 -2.98 22.92
CA THR A 99 32.87 -3.84 23.04
C THR A 99 34.17 -3.03 23.08
N ALA A 100 34.31 -2.02 22.22
CA ALA A 100 35.51 -1.19 22.20
C ALA A 100 35.68 -0.34 23.48
N LEU A 101 34.57 0.17 24.04
CA LEU A 101 34.60 0.87 25.33
C LEU A 101 34.96 -0.07 26.49
N ASP A 102 34.44 -1.30 26.49
CA ASP A 102 34.75 -2.32 27.50
C ASP A 102 36.23 -2.74 27.46
N GLU A 103 36.86 -2.67 26.27
CA GLU A 103 38.31 -2.85 26.09
C GLU A 103 39.13 -1.60 26.49
N GLY A 104 38.48 -0.53 26.94
CA GLY A 104 39.13 0.69 27.41
C GLY A 104 39.59 1.64 26.29
N MET A 105 39.07 1.50 25.08
CA MET A 105 39.39 2.42 23.98
C MET A 105 38.81 3.81 24.21
N GLU A 106 39.53 4.83 23.77
CA GLU A 106 39.06 6.22 23.84
C GLU A 106 37.84 6.47 22.94
N ILE A 107 36.89 7.27 23.41
CA ILE A 107 35.65 7.66 22.68
C ILE A 107 35.91 8.07 21.23
N GLY A 108 36.96 8.86 20.98
CA GLY A 108 37.31 9.30 19.61
C GLY A 108 37.74 8.15 18.69
N ILE A 109 38.37 7.11 19.23
CA ILE A 109 38.73 5.88 18.48
C ILE A 109 37.47 5.03 18.28
N VAL A 110 36.64 4.87 19.32
CA VAL A 110 35.37 4.14 19.24
C VAL A 110 34.43 4.74 18.20
N SER A 111 34.34 6.07 18.12
CA SER A 111 33.56 6.79 17.11
C SER A 111 34.00 6.42 15.69
N LYS A 112 35.31 6.40 15.42
CA LYS A 112 35.85 6.04 14.10
C LYS A 112 35.58 4.59 13.72
N ILE A 113 35.65 3.65 14.67
CA ILE A 113 35.49 2.21 14.39
C ILE A 113 34.01 1.83 14.25
N SER A 114 33.16 2.33 15.14
CA SER A 114 31.73 2.00 15.16
C SER A 114 30.90 2.80 14.14
N GLY A 115 31.39 3.96 13.71
CA GLY A 115 30.64 4.89 12.87
C GLY A 115 29.58 5.71 13.62
N LEU A 116 29.48 5.58 14.95
CA LEU A 116 28.62 6.41 15.78
C LEU A 116 29.27 7.76 16.09
N SER A 117 28.46 8.78 16.31
CA SER A 117 28.93 10.05 16.85
C SER A 117 29.41 9.89 18.30
N GLU A 118 30.33 10.75 18.73
CA GLU A 118 30.74 10.78 20.15
C GLU A 118 29.57 11.05 21.09
N GLU A 119 28.55 11.81 20.66
CA GLU A 119 27.34 12.05 21.45
C GLU A 119 26.54 10.77 21.67
N GLU A 120 26.33 9.98 20.61
CA GLU A 120 25.68 8.66 20.72
C GLU A 120 26.47 7.73 21.64
N ILE A 121 27.81 7.72 21.51
CA ILE A 121 28.68 6.91 22.36
C ILE A 121 28.60 7.35 23.82
N ARG A 122 28.61 8.65 24.10
CA ARG A 122 28.45 9.18 25.47
C ARG A 122 27.11 8.76 26.08
N LYS A 123 26.03 8.70 25.30
CA LYS A 123 24.72 8.20 25.77
C LYS A 123 24.78 6.72 26.17
N LEU A 124 25.65 5.91 25.57
CA LEU A 124 25.83 4.50 25.95
C LEU A 124 26.50 4.34 27.32
N LEU A 125 27.23 5.34 27.79
CA LEU A 125 27.93 5.35 29.09
C LEU A 125 27.04 5.85 30.24
N ILE A 126 25.88 6.44 29.93
CA ILE A 126 24.92 6.94 30.91
C ILE A 126 23.90 5.82 31.18
N HIS A 127 24.26 4.89 32.06
CA HIS A 127 23.33 3.96 32.70
C HIS A 127 23.50 4.02 34.22
#